data_AF-A0A6B2G938-F1
#
_entry.id   AF-A0A6B2G938-F1
#
_cell.length_a   1.000
_cell.length_b   1.000
_cell.length_c   1.000
_cell.angle_alpha   90.00
_cell.angle_beta   90.00
_cell.angle_gamma   90.00
#
_symmetry.space_group_name_H-M   'P 1'
#
loop_
_entity.id
_entity.type
_entity.pdbx_description
1 polymer ?
#
loop_
_entity_poly.entity_id
_entity_poly.type
_entity_poly.pdbx_seq_one_letter_code
_entity_poly.pdbx_strand_id
1 'polypeptide(L)'
;ILMSSGATTFTKIVNKWNTALIGLMTYFREAVVNTPELLDLLVKCENKIQTRVKIGLNSKMPSRFPPVVFYTPKELGGLGMLSMGHVLIPQSDLRWSQQTETGITHFRSGMSHDEDQIIPNLYRYIQPWESEFVDSQRVWAEYALKRQEASTQSRRLTLEDLEDS
;
A
#
# COMPACT_ATOMS: atom_id res chain seq x y z
N ILE A 1 -10.12 -12.09 8.65
CA ILE A 1 -10.51 -12.33 7.23
C ILE A 1 -10.68 -13.83 6.95
N LEU A 2 -9.61 -14.63 7.00
CA LEU A 2 -9.57 -16.03 6.54
C LEU A 2 -10.61 -16.98 7.18
N MET A 3 -10.85 -16.87 8.49
CA MET A 3 -11.82 -17.71 9.21
C MET A 3 -13.28 -17.46 8.76
N SER A 4 -13.58 -16.25 8.29
CA SER A 4 -14.91 -15.85 7.82
C SER A 4 -15.13 -16.09 6.31
N SER A 5 -14.19 -16.78 5.65
CA SER A 5 -14.15 -16.90 4.18
C SER A 5 -14.64 -18.25 3.64
N GLY A 6 -15.28 -19.08 4.47
CA GLY A 6 -15.72 -20.46 4.17
C GLY A 6 -16.34 -20.65 2.78
N ALA A 7 -17.40 -19.89 2.49
CA ALA A 7 -18.16 -19.91 1.24
C ALA A 7 -18.31 -18.50 0.62
N THR A 8 -17.35 -17.59 0.87
CA THR A 8 -17.39 -16.22 0.34
C THR A 8 -16.74 -16.14 -1.04
N THR A 9 -17.25 -15.27 -1.91
CA THR A 9 -16.64 -14.98 -3.22
C THR A 9 -15.20 -14.48 -3.08
N PHE A 10 -14.34 -14.76 -4.05
CA PHE A 10 -12.94 -14.31 -4.03
C PHE A 10 -12.81 -12.79 -3.99
N THR A 11 -13.66 -12.09 -4.72
CA THR A 11 -13.76 -10.62 -4.69
C THR A 11 -14.04 -10.10 -3.28
N LYS A 12 -14.91 -10.75 -2.50
CA LYS A 12 -15.20 -10.35 -1.12
C LYS A 12 -14.01 -10.58 -0.18
N ILE A 13 -13.23 -11.65 -0.40
CA ILE A 13 -12.00 -11.91 0.36
C ILE A 13 -10.97 -10.80 0.10
N VAL A 14 -10.75 -10.48 -1.18
CA VAL A 14 -9.79 -9.46 -1.61
C VAL A 14 -10.24 -8.06 -1.17
N ASN A 15 -11.53 -7.73 -1.23
CA ASN A 15 -12.04 -6.46 -0.72
C ASN A 15 -11.75 -6.26 0.77
N LYS A 16 -11.98 -7.30 1.59
CA LYS A 16 -11.66 -7.25 3.01
C LYS A 16 -10.16 -7.08 3.26
N TRP A 17 -9.32 -7.71 2.43
CA TRP A 17 -7.87 -7.51 2.49
C TRP A 17 -7.51 -6.07 2.14
N ASN A 18 -8.01 -5.53 1.02
CA ASN A 18 -7.73 -4.16 0.59
C ASN A 18 -8.14 -3.14 1.65
N THR A 19 -9.34 -3.26 2.24
CA THR A 19 -9.77 -2.33 3.30
C THR A 19 -8.86 -2.39 4.53
N ALA A 20 -8.46 -3.60 4.96
CA ALA A 20 -7.55 -3.75 6.09
C ALA A 20 -6.15 -3.21 5.79
N LEU A 21 -5.64 -3.47 4.59
CA LEU A 21 -4.33 -3.01 4.14
C LEU A 21 -4.31 -1.48 4.01
N ILE A 22 -5.30 -0.88 3.35
CA ILE A 22 -5.45 0.57 3.23
C ILE A 22 -5.49 1.19 4.63
N GLY A 23 -6.36 0.70 5.52
CA GLY A 23 -6.49 1.25 6.87
C GLY A 23 -5.18 1.21 7.67
N LEU A 24 -4.38 0.15 7.53
CA LEU A 24 -3.06 0.07 8.13
C LEU A 24 -2.10 1.08 7.50
N MET A 25 -2.00 1.09 6.17
CA MET A 25 -1.01 1.87 5.43
C MET A 25 -1.27 3.37 5.48
N THR A 26 -2.54 3.82 5.42
CA THR A 26 -2.88 5.24 5.48
C THR A 26 -2.79 5.82 6.89
N TYR A 27 -2.91 4.97 7.91
CA TYR A 27 -2.73 5.38 9.31
C TYR A 27 -1.25 5.43 9.71
N PHE A 28 -0.50 4.35 9.49
CA PHE A 28 0.89 4.25 9.95
C PHE A 28 1.93 4.76 8.93
N ARG A 29 1.58 4.87 7.65
CA ARG A 29 2.38 5.48 6.57
C ARG A 29 3.87 5.07 6.62
N GLU A 30 4.78 6.04 6.79
CA GLU A 30 6.24 5.83 6.83
C GLU A 30 6.72 4.93 7.98
N ALA A 31 5.97 4.81 9.08
CA ALA A 31 6.35 3.93 10.18
C ALA A 31 6.33 2.44 9.78
N VAL A 32 5.51 2.07 8.80
CA VAL A 32 5.44 0.68 8.29
C VAL A 32 6.76 0.27 7.64
N VAL A 33 7.38 1.17 6.88
CA VAL A 33 8.63 0.88 6.15
C VAL A 33 9.82 0.79 7.10
N ASN A 34 9.77 1.52 8.20
CA ASN A 34 10.79 1.49 9.25
C ASN A 34 10.64 0.31 10.23
N THR A 35 9.65 -0.57 10.03
CA THR A 35 9.37 -1.72 10.90
C THR A 35 9.51 -3.04 10.10
N PRO A 36 10.71 -3.65 10.06
CA PRO A 36 10.96 -4.86 9.26
C PRO A 36 10.04 -6.04 9.60
N GLU A 37 9.71 -6.24 10.88
CA GLU A 37 8.84 -7.31 11.36
C GLU A 37 7.41 -7.16 10.81
N LEU A 38 6.96 -5.92 10.62
CA LEU A 38 5.66 -5.62 10.04
C LEU A 38 5.66 -5.89 8.53
N LEU A 39 6.75 -5.55 7.82
CA LEU A 39 6.91 -5.90 6.40
C LEU A 39 6.89 -7.42 6.19
N ASP A 40 7.58 -8.17 7.05
CA ASP A 40 7.58 -9.64 7.04
C ASP A 40 6.17 -10.21 7.26
N LEU A 41 5.43 -9.62 8.21
CA LEU A 41 4.06 -10.01 8.48
C LEU A 41 3.11 -9.69 7.31
N LEU A 42 3.30 -8.55 6.65
CA LEU A 42 2.52 -8.13 5.49
C LEU A 42 2.70 -9.10 4.31
N VAL A 43 3.94 -9.45 3.98
CA VAL A 43 4.28 -10.46 2.96
C VAL A 43 3.62 -11.80 3.28
N LYS A 44 3.71 -12.25 4.53
CA LYS A 44 3.11 -13.51 4.97
C LYS A 44 1.59 -13.48 4.88
N CYS A 45 0.96 -12.38 5.26
CA CYS A 45 -0.49 -12.22 5.21
C CYS A 45 -1.01 -12.14 3.77
N GLU A 46 -0.32 -11.42 2.89
CA GLU A 46 -0.64 -11.33 1.46
C GLU A 46 -0.61 -12.73 0.81
N ASN A 47 0.46 -13.50 1.07
CA ASN A 47 0.58 -14.88 0.62
C ASN A 47 -0.56 -15.79 1.14
N LYS A 48 -1.00 -15.60 2.39
CA LYS A 48 -2.14 -16.36 2.94
C LYS A 48 -3.46 -16.02 2.24
N ILE A 49 -3.68 -14.76 1.86
CA ILE A 49 -4.88 -14.34 1.12
C ILE A 49 -4.87 -14.96 -0.28
N GLN A 50 -3.75 -14.87 -1.01
CA GLN A 50 -3.62 -15.53 -2.30
C GLN A 50 -3.84 -17.05 -2.18
N THR A 51 -3.22 -17.70 -1.20
CA THR A 51 -3.37 -19.14 -0.95
C THR A 51 -4.83 -19.52 -0.70
N ARG A 52 -5.60 -18.69 0.02
CA ARG A 52 -7.02 -18.95 0.26
C ARG A 52 -7.85 -18.96 -1.02
N VAL A 53 -7.54 -18.07 -1.96
CA VAL A 53 -8.17 -18.03 -3.29
C VAL A 53 -7.76 -19.26 -4.11
N LYS A 54 -6.47 -19.61 -4.12
CA LYS A 54 -5.94 -20.80 -4.81
C LYS A 54 -6.61 -22.10 -4.33
N ILE A 55 -6.80 -22.25 -3.00
CA ILE A 55 -7.53 -23.39 -2.40
C ILE A 55 -8.99 -23.43 -2.86
N GLY A 56 -9.66 -22.28 -2.95
CA GLY A 56 -11.04 -22.20 -3.43
C GLY A 56 -11.24 -22.66 -4.88
N LEU A 57 -10.18 -22.63 -5.69
CA LEU A 57 -10.15 -23.10 -7.07
C LEU A 57 -9.56 -24.51 -7.21
N ASN A 58 -9.36 -25.23 -6.10
CA ASN A 58 -8.79 -26.59 -6.05
C ASN A 58 -7.45 -26.73 -6.81
N SER A 59 -6.58 -25.72 -6.72
CA SER A 59 -5.27 -25.76 -7.37
C SER A 59 -4.18 -25.28 -6.41
N LYS A 60 -3.13 -26.09 -6.27
CA LYS A 60 -1.91 -25.77 -5.50
C LYS A 60 -0.73 -25.40 -6.40
N MET A 61 -0.88 -25.42 -7.73
CA MET A 61 0.22 -25.15 -8.65
C MET A 61 0.42 -23.64 -8.87
N PRO A 62 1.63 -23.09 -8.61
CA PRO A 62 1.94 -21.68 -8.86
C PRO A 62 1.73 -21.25 -10.32
N SER A 63 2.04 -22.11 -11.28
CA SER A 63 1.90 -21.86 -12.72
C SER A 63 0.46 -21.61 -13.18
N ARG A 64 -0.54 -22.06 -12.43
CA ARG A 64 -1.96 -21.82 -12.74
C ARG A 64 -2.48 -20.47 -12.22
N PHE A 65 -1.68 -19.75 -11.45
CA PHE A 65 -2.08 -18.49 -10.82
C PHE A 65 -1.01 -17.43 -11.01
N PRO A 66 -0.84 -16.94 -12.25
CA PRO A 66 0.03 -15.80 -12.49
C PRO A 66 -0.47 -14.59 -11.69
N PRO A 67 0.43 -13.67 -11.27
CA PRO A 67 0.07 -12.51 -10.45
C PRO A 67 -1.06 -11.68 -11.05
N VAL A 68 -1.16 -11.62 -12.38
CA VAL A 68 -2.22 -10.93 -13.14
C VAL A 68 -3.64 -11.30 -12.68
N VAL A 69 -3.90 -12.52 -12.22
CA VAL A 69 -5.23 -12.93 -11.73
C VAL A 69 -5.61 -12.17 -10.46
N PHE A 70 -4.64 -11.87 -9.61
CA PHE A 70 -4.85 -11.16 -8.35
C PHE A 70 -4.86 -9.65 -8.52
N TYR A 71 -3.90 -9.11 -9.27
CA TYR A 71 -3.62 -7.67 -9.28
C TYR A 71 -4.32 -6.89 -10.40
N THR A 72 -4.85 -7.56 -11.43
CA THR A 72 -5.63 -6.88 -12.47
C THR A 72 -6.85 -6.18 -11.84
N PRO A 73 -7.15 -4.93 -12.21
CA PRO A 73 -8.33 -4.20 -11.73
C PRO A 73 -9.64 -4.95 -12.01
N LYS A 74 -10.67 -4.67 -11.21
CA LYS A 74 -11.96 -5.37 -11.30
C LYS A 74 -12.69 -5.05 -12.59
N GLU A 75 -12.47 -3.84 -13.11
CA GLU A 75 -13.01 -3.33 -14.36
C GLU A 75 -12.52 -4.16 -15.56
N LEU A 76 -11.36 -4.82 -15.42
CA LEU A 76 -10.75 -5.70 -16.43
C LEU A 76 -10.91 -7.19 -16.09
N GLY A 77 -11.80 -7.54 -15.13
CA GLY A 77 -12.10 -8.92 -14.77
C GLY A 77 -11.13 -9.58 -13.78
N GLY A 78 -10.19 -8.82 -13.21
CA GLY A 78 -9.32 -9.31 -12.14
C GLY A 78 -9.93 -9.17 -10.74
N LEU A 79 -9.17 -9.57 -9.71
CA LEU A 79 -9.61 -9.43 -8.33
C LEU A 79 -9.36 -8.04 -7.73
N GLY A 80 -8.48 -7.23 -8.35
CA GLY A 80 -8.11 -5.90 -7.89
C GLY A 80 -7.46 -5.90 -6.51
N MET A 81 -6.62 -6.88 -6.22
CA MET A 81 -5.89 -6.98 -4.96
C MET A 81 -4.81 -5.91 -4.88
N LEU A 82 -4.70 -5.20 -3.77
CA LEU A 82 -3.60 -4.27 -3.52
C LEU A 82 -2.41 -5.01 -2.90
N SER A 83 -1.20 -4.67 -3.35
CA SER A 83 0.03 -5.31 -2.87
C SER A 83 0.81 -4.43 -1.91
N MET A 84 1.35 -5.05 -0.86
CA MET A 84 2.45 -4.52 -0.06
C MET A 84 3.56 -5.57 0.16
N GLY A 85 3.39 -6.78 -0.38
CA GLY A 85 4.34 -7.88 -0.27
C GLY A 85 5.44 -7.89 -1.35
N HIS A 86 5.24 -7.18 -2.47
CA HIS A 86 6.28 -6.94 -3.47
C HIS A 86 7.18 -5.78 -3.02
N VAL A 87 7.92 -6.02 -1.94
CA VAL A 87 8.82 -5.05 -1.31
C VAL A 87 10.16 -5.71 -1.01
N LEU A 88 11.23 -4.91 -1.10
CA LEU A 88 12.55 -5.29 -0.62
C LEU A 88 12.61 -5.01 0.87
N ILE A 89 12.82 -6.05 1.67
CA ILE A 89 12.87 -5.97 3.12
C ILE A 89 14.32 -5.76 3.52
N PRO A 90 14.65 -4.65 4.21
CA PRO A 90 15.98 -4.44 4.77
C PRO A 90 16.37 -5.57 5.73
N GLN A 91 17.56 -6.14 5.56
CA GLN A 91 18.17 -7.04 6.52
C GLN A 91 19.52 -6.49 6.96
N SER A 92 19.70 -6.34 8.26
CA SER A 92 21.00 -6.18 8.91
C SER A 92 21.51 -7.55 9.37
N ASP A 93 22.82 -7.67 9.56
CA ASP A 93 23.40 -8.90 10.10
C ASP A 93 22.94 -9.10 11.56
N LEU A 94 22.01 -10.05 11.75
CA LEU A 94 21.38 -10.36 13.05
C LEU A 94 22.39 -10.87 14.10
N ARG A 95 23.64 -11.14 13.71
CA ARG A 95 24.73 -11.50 14.64
C ARG A 95 25.24 -10.32 15.47
N TRP A 96 25.16 -9.09 14.96
CA TRP A 96 25.68 -7.87 15.63
C TRP A 96 24.61 -6.80 15.87
N SER A 97 23.35 -7.06 15.50
CA SER A 97 22.25 -6.09 15.52
C SER A 97 21.81 -5.60 16.91
N GLN A 98 22.33 -6.17 18.01
CA GLN A 98 21.96 -5.73 19.36
C GLN A 98 22.80 -4.56 19.90
N GLN A 99 23.90 -4.15 19.26
CA GLN A 99 24.84 -3.21 19.90
C GLN A 99 25.09 -1.89 19.15
N THR A 100 24.61 -1.73 17.92
CA THR A 100 24.79 -0.48 17.14
C THR A 100 23.65 -0.31 16.13
N GLU A 101 23.29 0.95 15.80
CA GLU A 101 22.51 1.31 14.60
C GLU A 101 23.33 1.04 13.32
N THR A 102 23.76 -0.20 13.11
CA THR A 102 24.36 -0.62 11.86
C THR A 102 23.29 -0.54 10.78
N GLY A 103 23.50 0.33 9.79
CA GLY A 103 22.61 0.53 8.67
C GLY A 103 22.33 -0.74 7.85
N ILE A 104 21.49 -0.59 6.82
CA ILE A 104 21.02 -1.69 5.99
C ILE A 104 22.19 -2.26 5.15
N THR A 105 22.56 -3.53 5.36
CA THR A 105 23.66 -4.18 4.62
C THR A 105 23.17 -5.08 3.49
N HIS A 106 21.98 -5.66 3.62
CA HIS A 106 21.40 -6.55 2.62
C HIS A 106 19.90 -6.30 2.43
N PHE A 107 19.37 -6.69 1.28
CA PHE A 107 17.93 -6.69 1.01
C PHE A 107 17.43 -8.10 0.73
N ARG A 108 16.31 -8.48 1.35
CA ARG A 108 15.60 -9.73 1.08
C ARG A 108 14.34 -9.42 0.28
N SER A 109 14.10 -10.14 -0.81
CA SER A 109 12.83 -10.01 -1.54
C SER A 109 11.67 -10.58 -0.71
N GLY A 110 10.56 -9.84 -0.59
CA GLY A 110 9.36 -10.28 0.11
C GLY A 110 8.61 -11.38 -0.65
N MET A 111 8.19 -11.11 -1.88
CA MET A 111 7.49 -12.05 -2.76
C MET A 111 8.25 -12.27 -4.07
N SER A 112 8.32 -13.53 -4.51
CA SER A 112 8.91 -13.91 -5.79
C SER A 112 7.97 -13.60 -6.96
N HIS A 113 8.50 -12.99 -8.00
CA HIS A 113 7.85 -12.79 -9.31
C HIS A 113 8.91 -12.97 -10.41
N ASP A 114 8.46 -13.09 -11.67
CA ASP A 114 9.36 -13.16 -12.81
C ASP A 114 10.24 -11.90 -12.88
N GLU A 115 11.53 -12.02 -13.23
CA GLU A 115 12.57 -11.00 -13.00
C GLU A 115 12.26 -9.61 -13.62
N ASP A 116 11.36 -9.52 -14.60
CA ASP A 116 10.97 -8.27 -15.28
C ASP A 116 9.59 -7.72 -14.86
N GLN A 117 8.86 -8.35 -13.93
CA GLN A 117 7.47 -7.99 -13.60
C GLN A 117 7.32 -7.25 -12.26
N ILE A 118 7.66 -5.97 -12.22
CA ILE A 118 7.52 -5.19 -10.99
C ILE A 118 6.03 -4.89 -10.70
N ILE A 119 5.49 -5.50 -9.64
CA ILE A 119 4.15 -5.18 -9.13
C ILE A 119 4.26 -3.95 -8.22
N PRO A 120 3.54 -2.84 -8.51
CA PRO A 120 3.58 -1.65 -7.68
C PRO A 120 3.06 -1.92 -6.27
N ASN A 121 3.78 -1.44 -5.26
CA ASN A 121 3.34 -1.51 -3.87
C ASN A 121 2.57 -0.25 -3.45
N LEU A 122 1.67 -0.42 -2.49
CA LEU A 122 0.76 0.64 -2.04
C LEU A 122 1.49 1.84 -1.42
N TYR A 123 2.63 1.61 -0.75
CA TYR A 123 3.38 2.67 -0.08
C TYR A 123 3.82 3.79 -1.03
N ARG A 124 4.18 3.46 -2.28
CA ARG A 124 4.57 4.46 -3.30
C ARG A 124 3.48 5.47 -3.65
N TYR A 125 2.23 5.15 -3.36
CA TYR A 125 1.06 5.97 -3.66
C TYR A 125 0.47 6.65 -2.41
N ILE A 126 1.14 6.55 -1.26
CA ILE A 126 0.73 7.19 -0.01
C ILE A 126 1.82 8.19 0.38
N GLN A 127 1.45 9.47 0.46
CA GLN A 127 2.35 10.51 0.90
C GLN A 127 2.69 10.32 2.39
N PRO A 128 3.93 10.55 2.85
CA PRO A 128 4.28 10.50 4.27
C PRO A 128 3.55 11.56 5.10
N TRP A 129 3.39 11.33 6.41
CA TRP A 129 2.78 12.32 7.30
C TRP A 129 3.56 13.63 7.35
N GLU A 130 4.89 13.57 7.42
CA GLU A 130 5.73 14.76 7.42
C GLU A 130 5.45 15.67 6.21
N SER A 131 5.45 15.08 5.01
CA SER A 131 5.18 15.82 3.78
C SER A 131 3.79 16.42 3.76
N GLU A 132 2.77 15.70 4.25
CA GLU A 132 1.40 16.21 4.34
C GLU A 132 1.22 17.32 5.37
N PHE A 133 1.92 17.28 6.51
CA PHE A 133 1.85 18.37 7.48
C PHE A 133 2.49 19.65 6.94
N VAL A 134 3.64 19.54 6.27
CA VAL A 134 4.30 20.68 5.64
C VAL A 134 3.43 21.25 4.53
N ASP A 135 2.90 20.38 3.67
CA ASP A 135 2.09 20.82 2.55
C ASP A 135 0.75 21.42 3.01
N SER A 136 0.14 20.86 4.05
CA SER A 136 -1.09 21.41 4.64
C SER A 136 -0.89 22.85 5.13
N GLN A 137 0.23 23.17 5.78
CA GLN A 137 0.52 24.55 6.20
C GLN A 137 0.62 25.50 5.01
N ARG A 138 1.30 25.06 3.93
CA ARG A 138 1.43 25.82 2.68
C ARG A 138 0.08 26.07 2.03
N VAL A 139 -0.70 25.01 1.80
CA VAL A 139 -1.99 25.06 1.12
C VAL A 139 -3.00 25.89 1.91
N TRP A 140 -3.05 25.77 3.23
CA TRP A 140 -3.95 26.58 4.05
C TRP A 140 -3.55 28.06 4.07
N ALA A 141 -2.25 28.38 4.07
CA ALA A 141 -1.79 29.75 3.97
C ALA A 141 -2.14 30.38 2.61
N GLU A 142 -1.93 29.64 1.52
CA GLU A 142 -2.31 30.05 0.17
C GLU A 142 -3.82 30.25 0.03
N TYR A 143 -4.62 29.30 0.55
CA TYR A 143 -6.08 29.41 0.57
C TYR A 143 -6.56 30.66 1.32
N ALA A 144 -5.94 30.99 2.46
CA ALA A 144 -6.30 32.18 3.23
C ALA A 144 -6.07 33.48 2.43
N LEU A 145 -4.96 33.56 1.69
CA LEU A 145 -4.65 34.68 0.80
C LEU A 145 -5.65 34.76 -0.36
N LYS A 146 -5.85 33.66 -1.10
CA LYS A 146 -6.81 33.59 -2.23
C LYS A 146 -8.22 33.99 -1.79
N ARG A 147 -8.64 33.56 -0.60
CA ARG A 147 -9.93 33.93 -0.02
C ARG A 147 -10.03 35.42 0.30
N GLN A 148 -8.96 36.01 0.84
CA GLN A 148 -8.92 37.45 1.13
C GLN A 148 -8.98 38.27 -0.16
N GLU A 149 -8.20 37.90 -1.18
CA GLU A 149 -8.18 38.56 -2.49
C GLU A 149 -9.54 38.49 -3.18
N ALA A 150 -10.18 37.31 -3.19
CA ALA A 150 -11.53 37.14 -3.74
C ALA A 150 -12.54 38.06 -3.01
N SER A 151 -12.46 38.15 -1.69
CA SER A 151 -13.31 39.04 -0.89
C SER A 151 -13.07 40.51 -1.21
N THR A 152 -11.83 40.94 -1.39
CA THR A 152 -11.49 42.33 -1.78
C THR A 152 -12.05 42.67 -3.16
N GLN A 153 -12.03 41.71 -4.08
CA GLN A 153 -12.61 41.85 -5.42
C GLN A 153 -14.13 41.65 -5.46
N SER A 154 -14.78 41.42 -4.31
CA SER A 154 -16.21 41.07 -4.22
C SER A 154 -16.60 39.87 -5.11
N ARG A 155 -15.64 38.97 -5.35
CA ARG A 155 -15.80 37.75 -6.14
C ARG A 155 -15.93 36.54 -5.21
N ARG A 156 -16.69 35.53 -5.65
CA ARG A 156 -16.73 34.22 -4.97
C ARG A 156 -15.60 33.32 -5.49
N LEU A 157 -14.86 32.70 -4.58
CA LEU A 157 -13.84 31.70 -4.88
C LEU A 157 -14.47 30.47 -5.57
N THR A 158 -13.88 30.00 -6.67
CA THR A 158 -14.35 28.81 -7.41
C THR A 158 -13.42 27.62 -7.18
N LEU A 159 -13.82 26.44 -7.65
CA LEU A 159 -12.98 25.24 -7.58
C LEU A 159 -11.73 25.37 -8.46
N GLU A 160 -11.87 26.02 -9.62
CA GLU A 160 -10.76 26.28 -10.55
C GLU A 160 -9.63 27.11 -9.91
N ASP A 161 -9.97 28.02 -8.98
CA ASP A 161 -8.96 28.80 -8.25
C ASP A 161 -8.13 27.96 -7.26
N LEU A 162 -8.59 26.74 -6.95
CA LEU A 162 -8.07 25.85 -5.92
C LEU A 162 -7.54 24.51 -6.45
N GLU A 163 -7.59 24.28 -7.77
CA GLU A 163 -7.29 22.96 -8.36
C GLU A 163 -5.79 22.59 -8.30
N ASP A 164 -4.92 23.60 -8.20
CA ASP A 164 -3.46 23.44 -8.11
C ASP A 164 -2.92 23.28 -6.67
N SER A 165 -3.80 23.35 -5.67
CA SER A 165 -3.46 23.36 -4.23
C SER A 165 -3.74 22.03 -3.57
#